data_AF-A0A662LXW2-F1
#
_entry.id   AF-A0A662LXW2-F1
#
_cell.length_a   1.000
_cell.length_b   1.000
_cell.length_c   1.000
_cell.angle_alpha   90.00
_cell.angle_beta   90.00
_cell.angle_gamma   90.00
#
_symmetry.space_group_name_H-M   'P 1'
#
loop_
_entity.id
_entity.type
_entity.pdbx_description
1 polymer ?
#
loop_
_entity_poly.entity_id
_entity_poly.type
_entity_poly.pdbx_seq_one_letter_code
_entity_poly.pdbx_strand_id
1 'polypeptide(L)'
;MPIYMKFKPSKDLESLAYEIVEKARATGKICKGTNETTKRVERGEAKLVIMAEDVSPEEILAHMPLLCEEKNIPYTYVSSKAELGRAAGLEVSAASVGILEIEKESKNLLDNIVKKIEEEKKQAQS
;
A
#
# COMPACT_ATOMS: atom_id res chain seq x y z
N MET A 1 3.35 -2.88 17.37
CA MET A 1 2.63 -2.50 16.14
C MET A 1 2.59 -0.98 16.14
N PRO A 2 3.10 -0.32 15.08
CA PRO A 2 3.04 1.13 14.95
C PRO A 2 1.62 1.66 15.08
N ILE A 3 1.46 2.91 15.51
CA ILE A 3 0.15 3.54 15.79
C ILE A 3 -0.76 3.55 14.54
N TYR A 4 -0.16 3.63 13.35
CA TYR A 4 -0.89 3.65 12.07
C TYR A 4 -1.25 2.25 11.55
N MET A 5 -0.74 1.16 12.11
CA MET A 5 -1.10 -0.19 11.68
C MET A 5 -2.40 -0.64 12.35
N LYS A 6 -3.46 -0.80 11.55
CA LYS A 6 -4.79 -1.22 12.02
C LYS A 6 -4.97 -2.74 12.06
N PHE A 7 -4.17 -3.46 11.27
CA PHE A 7 -4.16 -4.92 11.21
C PHE A 7 -2.75 -5.37 10.80
N LYS A 8 -2.45 -6.66 11.04
CA LYS A 8 -1.20 -7.26 10.59
C LYS A 8 -1.46 -8.09 9.32
N PRO A 9 -0.80 -7.78 8.19
CA PRO A 9 -1.00 -8.53 6.97
C PRO A 9 -0.44 -9.96 7.09
N SER A 10 -1.07 -10.93 6.45
CA SER A 10 -0.47 -12.27 6.28
C SER A 10 0.77 -12.19 5.38
N LYS A 11 1.70 -13.16 5.54
CA LYS A 11 2.91 -13.24 4.69
C LYS A 11 2.56 -13.38 3.20
N ASP A 12 1.44 -14.03 2.91
CA ASP A 12 0.95 -14.20 1.55
C ASP A 12 0.49 -12.85 0.97
N LEU A 13 -0.24 -12.05 1.75
CA LEU A 13 -0.67 -10.72 1.32
C LEU A 13 0.53 -9.77 1.14
N GLU A 14 1.52 -9.83 2.02
CA GLU A 14 2.75 -9.04 1.92
C GLU A 14 3.54 -9.38 0.64
N SER A 15 3.70 -10.66 0.32
CA SER A 15 4.37 -11.10 -0.91
C SER A 15 3.64 -10.61 -2.16
N LEU A 16 2.31 -10.69 -2.16
CA LEU A 16 1.47 -10.17 -3.24
C LEU A 16 1.54 -8.63 -3.34
N ALA A 17 1.70 -7.92 -2.22
CA ALA A 17 1.84 -6.47 -2.19
C ALA A 17 3.14 -6.01 -2.88
N TYR A 18 4.25 -6.72 -2.68
CA TYR A 18 5.48 -6.43 -3.41
C TYR A 18 5.35 -6.74 -4.90
N GLU A 19 4.77 -7.90 -5.25
CA GLU A 19 4.58 -8.32 -6.64
C GLU A 19 3.73 -7.32 -7.43
N ILE A 20 2.61 -6.85 -6.85
CA ILE A 20 1.73 -5.89 -7.52
C ILE A 20 2.42 -4.53 -7.71
N VAL A 21 3.30 -4.11 -6.79
CA VAL A 21 4.07 -2.87 -6.93
C VAL A 21 5.07 -3.00 -8.09
N GLU A 22 5.79 -4.12 -8.20
CA GLU A 22 6.71 -4.36 -9.31
C GLU A 22 5.99 -4.40 -10.65
N LYS A 23 4.85 -5.09 -10.72
CA LYS A 23 4.02 -5.15 -11.93
C LYS A 23 3.46 -3.77 -12.30
N ALA A 24 2.87 -3.06 -11.34
CA ALA A 24 2.30 -1.73 -11.57
C ALA A 24 3.36 -0.69 -11.95
N ARG A 25 4.60 -0.83 -11.46
CA ARG A 25 5.74 -0.02 -11.90
C ARG A 25 6.05 -0.25 -13.38
N ALA A 26 6.04 -1.51 -13.83
CA ALA A 26 6.43 -1.87 -15.20
C ALA A 26 5.34 -1.55 -16.22
N THR A 27 4.07 -1.77 -15.88
CA THR A 27 2.95 -1.73 -16.82
C THR A 27 2.04 -0.52 -16.65
N GLY A 28 2.11 0.15 -15.50
CA GLY A 28 1.13 1.17 -15.10
C GLY A 28 1.77 2.44 -14.57
N LYS A 29 1.11 3.03 -13.56
CA LYS A 29 1.59 4.23 -12.86
C LYS A 29 1.51 4.03 -11.37
N ILE A 30 2.63 4.32 -10.71
CA ILE A 30 2.74 4.34 -9.25
C ILE A 30 3.25 5.71 -8.79
N CYS A 31 2.87 6.10 -7.59
CA CYS A 31 3.45 7.22 -6.86
C CYS A 31 4.29 6.69 -5.70
N LYS A 32 5.36 7.41 -5.36
CA LYS A 32 6.38 6.90 -4.44
C LYS A 32 6.61 7.90 -3.33
N GLY A 33 6.62 7.42 -2.10
CA GLY A 33 6.78 8.25 -0.93
C GLY A 33 5.47 8.87 -0.45
N THR A 34 5.50 9.29 0.81
CA THR A 34 4.30 9.70 1.56
C THR A 34 3.62 10.94 0.97
N ASN A 35 4.38 11.99 0.65
CA ASN A 35 3.81 13.25 0.17
C ASN A 35 3.04 13.08 -1.15
N GLU A 36 3.58 12.30 -2.09
CA GLU A 36 2.89 12.02 -3.34
C GLU A 36 1.67 11.13 -3.10
N THR A 37 1.84 10.08 -2.30
CA THR A 37 0.76 9.14 -1.99
C THR A 37 -0.43 9.86 -1.36
N THR A 38 -0.19 10.74 -0.36
CA THR A 38 -1.25 11.55 0.27
C THR A 38 -2.00 12.39 -0.76
N LYS A 39 -1.31 13.11 -1.65
CA LYS A 39 -1.97 13.93 -2.69
C LYS A 39 -2.84 13.10 -3.63
N ARG A 40 -2.41 11.88 -3.98
CA ARG A 40 -3.15 10.99 -4.89
C ARG A 40 -4.37 10.37 -4.22
N VAL A 41 -4.26 10.05 -2.93
CA VAL A 41 -5.38 9.57 -2.10
C VAL A 41 -6.41 10.67 -1.91
N GLU A 42 -6.00 11.90 -1.60
CA GLU A 42 -6.89 13.06 -1.45
C GLU A 42 -7.74 13.31 -2.71
N ARG A 43 -7.11 13.16 -3.88
CA ARG A 43 -7.74 13.30 -5.21
C ARG A 43 -8.58 12.10 -5.64
N GLY A 44 -8.55 10.98 -4.90
CA GLY A 44 -9.26 9.75 -5.28
C GLY A 44 -8.66 9.03 -6.50
N GLU A 45 -7.40 9.34 -6.85
CA GLU A 45 -6.72 8.75 -8.01
C GLU A 45 -6.06 7.40 -7.65
N ALA A 46 -5.75 7.18 -6.38
CA ALA A 46 -5.12 5.95 -5.92
C ALA A 46 -6.11 4.77 -5.92
N LYS A 47 -5.64 3.61 -6.40
CA LYS A 47 -6.37 2.34 -6.43
C LYS A 47 -5.99 1.41 -5.28
N LEU A 48 -4.74 1.51 -4.80
CA LEU A 48 -4.24 0.77 -3.65
C LEU A 48 -3.08 1.57 -3.02
N VAL A 49 -2.99 1.56 -1.70
CA VAL A 49 -1.86 2.14 -0.97
C VAL A 49 -1.14 1.05 -0.17
N ILE A 50 0.18 1.00 -0.29
CA ILE A 50 1.05 0.11 0.48
C ILE A 50 1.91 0.95 1.42
N MET A 51 1.95 0.59 2.70
CA MET A 51 2.69 1.27 3.76
C MET A 51 3.70 0.32 4.41
N ALA A 52 4.91 0.80 4.71
CA ALA A 52 5.89 0.00 5.44
C ALA A 52 5.69 0.10 6.97
N GLU A 53 6.02 -0.96 7.72
CA GLU A 53 5.95 -1.05 9.18
C GLU A 53 7.18 -0.41 9.88
N ASP A 54 8.37 -0.51 9.28
CA ASP A 54 9.65 -0.03 9.82
C ASP A 54 9.93 1.47 9.56
N VAL A 55 8.85 2.26 9.50
CA VAL A 55 8.92 3.72 9.32
C VAL A 55 9.08 4.41 10.66
N SER A 56 10.13 5.22 10.75
CA SER A 56 10.43 6.07 11.89
C SER A 56 10.86 7.43 11.34
N PRO A 57 10.25 8.55 11.78
CA PRO A 57 9.15 8.66 12.74
C PRO A 57 7.79 8.10 12.24
N GLU A 58 6.98 7.54 13.14
CA GLU A 58 5.67 6.93 12.83
C GLU A 58 4.63 7.97 12.37
N GLU A 59 4.81 9.22 12.80
CA GLU A 59 3.98 10.38 12.47
C GLU A 59 3.90 10.63 10.96
N ILE A 60 4.86 10.14 10.18
CA ILE A 60 4.86 10.23 8.72
C ILE A 60 3.66 9.49 8.11
N LEU A 61 3.23 8.36 8.71
CA LEU A 61 2.14 7.54 8.19
C LEU A 61 0.89 7.57 9.07
N ALA A 62 0.91 8.26 10.21
CA ALA A 62 -0.19 8.32 11.17
C ALA A 62 -1.55 8.70 10.53
N HIS A 63 -1.56 9.63 9.58
CA HIS A 63 -2.78 10.09 8.90
C HIS A 63 -3.22 9.21 7.73
N MET A 64 -2.32 8.38 7.19
CA MET A 64 -2.55 7.68 5.93
C MET A 64 -3.70 6.65 6.00
N PRO A 65 -3.81 5.78 7.04
CA PRO A 65 -4.92 4.83 7.13
C PRO A 65 -6.28 5.52 7.20
N LEU A 66 -6.41 6.56 8.02
CA LEU A 66 -7.66 7.32 8.18
C LEU A 66 -8.07 7.96 6.85
N LEU A 67 -7.13 8.60 6.17
CA LEU A 67 -7.39 9.23 4.87
C LEU A 67 -7.81 8.20 3.81
N CYS A 68 -7.21 7.01 3.82
CA CYS A 68 -7.61 5.92 2.91
C CYS A 68 -9.02 5.41 3.24
N GLU A 69 -9.39 5.29 4.51
CA GLU A 69 -10.75 4.90 4.95
C GLU A 69 -11.79 5.94 4.51
N GLU A 70 -11.54 7.24 4.73
CA GLU A 70 -12.44 8.33 4.31
C GLU A 70 -12.69 8.33 2.80
N LYS A 71 -11.66 7.99 2.02
CA LYS A 71 -11.73 7.96 0.56
C LYS A 71 -12.15 6.59 0.00
N ASN A 72 -12.42 5.60 0.85
CA ASN A 72 -12.70 4.22 0.47
C ASN A 72 -11.62 3.61 -0.44
N ILE A 73 -10.35 3.93 -0.15
CA ILE A 73 -9.19 3.40 -0.90
C ILE A 73 -8.61 2.23 -0.10
N PRO A 74 -8.47 1.05 -0.71
CA PRO A 74 -7.88 -0.08 -0.02
C PRO A 74 -6.41 0.19 0.27
N TYR A 75 -5.94 -0.33 1.41
CA TYR A 75 -4.55 -0.21 1.81
C TYR A 75 -4.07 -1.47 2.53
N THR A 76 -2.77 -1.72 2.44
CA THR A 76 -2.09 -2.83 3.13
C THR A 76 -0.76 -2.37 3.71
N TYR A 77 -0.14 -3.25 4.50
CA TYR A 77 1.16 -3.02 5.10
C TYR A 77 2.20 -4.02 4.59
N VAL A 78 3.47 -3.66 4.72
CA VAL A 78 4.61 -4.53 4.45
C VAL A 78 5.67 -4.31 5.53
N SER A 79 6.52 -5.30 5.78
CA SER A 79 7.46 -5.29 6.90
C SER A 79 8.61 -4.29 6.69
N SER A 80 9.04 -4.06 5.44
CA SER A 80 10.23 -3.23 5.15
C SER A 80 10.02 -2.15 4.10
N LYS A 81 10.36 -0.91 4.47
CA LYS A 81 10.43 0.25 3.58
C LYS A 81 11.54 0.13 2.55
N ALA A 82 12.61 -0.60 2.87
CA ALA A 82 13.73 -0.80 1.95
C ALA A 82 13.31 -1.72 0.79
N GLU A 83 12.64 -2.83 1.12
CA GLU A 83 12.08 -3.74 0.11
C GLU A 83 10.97 -3.07 -0.70
N LEU A 84 10.11 -2.28 -0.05
CA LEU A 84 9.07 -1.51 -0.74
C LEU A 84 9.66 -0.50 -1.73
N GLY A 85 10.74 0.19 -1.33
CA GLY A 85 11.49 1.09 -2.21
C GLY A 85 12.06 0.35 -3.42
N ARG A 86 12.69 -0.80 -3.20
CA ARG A 86 13.25 -1.65 -4.26
C ARG A 86 12.18 -2.14 -5.24
N ALA A 87 11.05 -2.64 -4.73
CA ALA A 87 9.91 -3.06 -5.55
C ALA A 87 9.37 -1.90 -6.40
N ALA A 88 9.30 -0.70 -5.81
CA ALA A 88 8.93 0.53 -6.52
C ALA A 88 10.02 1.07 -7.47
N GLY A 89 11.19 0.42 -7.54
CA GLY A 89 12.29 0.80 -8.42
C GLY A 89 13.10 1.99 -7.94
N LEU A 90 13.22 2.15 -6.62
CA LEU A 90 14.07 3.14 -5.99
C LEU A 90 15.32 2.46 -5.43
N GLU A 91 16.44 3.17 -5.46
CA GLU A 91 17.68 2.78 -4.75
C GLU A 91 17.62 3.10 -3.26
N VAL A 92 16.57 3.82 -2.83
CA VAL A 92 16.32 4.24 -1.46
C VAL A 92 15.00 3.65 -0.94
N SER A 93 14.83 3.65 0.37
CA SER A 93 13.59 3.21 1.01
C SER A 93 12.39 4.09 0.67
N ALA A 94 11.21 3.48 0.58
CA ALA A 94 9.93 4.18 0.47
C ALA A 94 9.04 3.84 1.67
N ALA A 95 8.59 4.86 2.41
CA ALA A 95 7.64 4.68 3.52
C ALA A 95 6.25 4.25 3.04
N SER A 96 5.83 4.74 1.88
CA SER A 96 4.57 4.34 1.24
C SER A 96 4.67 4.42 -0.28
N VAL A 97 3.84 3.63 -0.95
CA VAL A 97 3.70 3.57 -2.40
C VAL A 97 2.22 3.47 -2.73
N GLY A 98 1.75 4.30 -3.66
CA GLY A 98 0.38 4.25 -4.14
C GLY A 98 0.32 3.77 -5.59
N ILE A 99 -0.55 2.81 -5.88
CA ILE A 99 -0.85 2.36 -7.25
C ILE A 99 -1.94 3.26 -7.81
N LEU A 100 -1.69 3.90 -8.95
CA LEU A 100 -2.65 4.81 -9.61
C LEU A 100 -3.30 4.14 -10.82
N GLU A 101 -2.50 3.46 -11.62
CA GLU A 101 -2.93 2.81 -12.85
C GLU A 101 -2.27 1.45 -12.97
N ILE A 102 -3.02 0.47 -13.44
CA ILE A 102 -2.52 -0.88 -13.70
C ILE A 102 -3.20 -1.43 -14.96
N GLU A 103 -2.45 -2.19 -15.75
CA GLU A 103 -2.98 -2.84 -16.95
C GLU A 103 -4.09 -3.84 -16.64
N LYS A 104 -4.94 -4.10 -17.64
CA LYS A 104 -6.12 -4.95 -17.51
C LYS A 104 -5.79 -6.36 -17.03
N GLU A 105 -4.64 -6.91 -17.40
CA GLU A 105 -4.23 -8.26 -17.00
C GLU A 105 -3.94 -8.37 -15.50
N SER A 106 -3.38 -7.31 -14.91
CA SER A 106 -3.05 -7.27 -13.48
C SER A 106 -4.19 -6.73 -12.60
N LYS A 107 -5.32 -6.31 -13.19
CA LYS A 107 -6.52 -5.93 -12.42
C LYS A 107 -7.08 -7.11 -11.61
N ASN A 108 -7.08 -8.31 -12.19
CA ASN A 108 -7.55 -9.50 -11.46
C ASN A 108 -6.72 -9.76 -10.19
N LEU A 109 -5.42 -9.49 -10.25
CA LEU A 109 -4.53 -9.61 -9.09
C LEU A 109 -4.86 -8.56 -8.04
N LEU A 110 -5.09 -7.31 -8.47
CA LEU A 110 -5.51 -6.23 -7.58
C LEU A 110 -6.82 -6.56 -6.86
N ASP A 111 -7.85 -7.02 -7.59
CA ASP A 111 -9.14 -7.37 -7.00
C ASP A 111 -9.03 -8.50 -5.96
N ASN A 112 -8.15 -9.48 -6.21
CA ASN A 112 -7.85 -10.55 -5.25
C ASN A 112 -7.15 -10.01 -4.00
N ILE A 113 -6.21 -9.08 -4.15
CA ILE A 113 -5.54 -8.41 -3.03
C ILE A 113 -6.55 -7.61 -2.20
N VAL A 114 -7.44 -6.85 -2.83
CA VAL A 114 -8.47 -6.07 -2.14
C VAL A 114 -9.39 -6.96 -1.30
N LYS A 115 -9.85 -8.10 -1.85
CA LYS A 115 -10.66 -9.07 -1.10
C LYS A 115 -9.93 -9.60 0.13
N LYS A 116 -8.65 -9.99 -0.01
CA LYS A 116 -7.83 -10.45 1.12
C LYS A 116 -7.63 -9.37 2.18
N ILE A 117 -7.41 -8.12 1.76
CA ILE A 117 -7.30 -6.98 2.69
C ILE A 117 -8.59 -6.83 3.50
N GLU A 118 -9.77 -6.95 2.87
CA GLU A 118 -11.05 -6.86 3.58
C GLU A 118 -11.26 -8.00 4.58
N GLU A 119 -10.87 -9.23 4.22
CA GLU A 119 -10.93 -10.40 5.11
C GLU A 119 -10.02 -10.21 6.33
N GLU A 120 -8.78 -9.81 6.13
CA GLU A 120 -7.80 -9.61 7.22
C GLU A 120 -8.17 -8.41 8.11
N LYS A 121 -8.73 -7.34 7.53
CA LYS A 121 -9.29 -6.22 8.31
C LYS A 121 -10.46 -6.66 9.20
N LYS A 122 -11.37 -7.48 8.68
CA LYS A 122 -12.51 -8.01 9.46
C LYS A 122 -12.05 -8.92 10.60
N GLN A 123 -11.06 -9.78 10.35
CA GLN A 123 -10.47 -10.64 11.38
C GLN A 123 -9.78 -9.86 12.49
N ALA A 124 -9.18 -8.72 12.19
CA ALA A 124 -8.55 -7.86 13.19
C ALA A 124 -9.55 -7.04 14.04
N GLN A 125 -10.79 -6.88 13.57
CA GLN A 125 -11.87 -6.15 14.27
C GLN A 125 -12.83 -7.07 15.03
N SER A 126 -12.72 -8.39 14.85
CA SER A 126 -13.52 -9.43 15.54
C SER A 126 -12.81 -9.92 16.79
#